data_AF-A0A431HZS3-F1
#
_entry.id   AF-A0A431HZS3-F1
#
_cell.length_a   1.000
_cell.length_b   1.000
_cell.length_c   1.000
_cell.angle_alpha   90.00
_cell.angle_beta   90.00
_cell.angle_gamma   90.00
#
_symmetry.space_group_name_H-M   'P 1'
#
loop_
_entity.id
_entity.type
_entity.pdbx_description
1 polymer ?
#
loop_
_entity_poly.entity_id
_entity_poly.type
_entity_poly.pdbx_seq_one_letter_code
_entity_poly.pdbx_strand_id
1 'polypeptide(L)'
;MASGASLTVDFDFSKALGTDVPRAAAKMEAIFRNRINGRLLAEPLGRISGSASELSKSLDAANARVIAFGASVSIIYGVQKAFQSLVKSTIDVEKKLADINVVLGENASGLAKFSDRLFDIAKKTGQSFDTVAEAALEFSRQGLSVQETLKRTNDALILTRLTGLSAKDSVESLTASVNSFSKTLLTTTDVINKFAAVDAAFAVSSADLAEGLKRVGSTAQDAGVGINELIGLITSAQQITSRGGAVIGNALKTIFAKISDPGAIKQLQDLGVQIDNSQNGIQKLTALSNALKTADTDTAALIKKTAGGVYQLNQISSILGDLSSKYSIFGRATEQASRATDEATQRNLELNKTLAASINELQQNLTNAFSKVGNSTIKNPLTSLLSGTNDILKEFNAGSESLGAEIGSTFLSAIAKFIAGPGAIYFGVIGLNLLNNFRK
;
A
#
# COMPACT_ATOMS: atom_id res chain seq x y z
N MET A 1 17.47 12.41 -55.94
CA MET A 1 16.59 11.25 -55.64
C MET A 1 15.43 11.75 -54.80
N ALA A 2 14.20 11.52 -55.29
CA ALA A 2 12.86 11.62 -54.67
C ALA A 2 12.60 12.75 -53.63
N SER A 3 11.82 13.79 -53.92
CA SER A 3 10.35 13.83 -54.14
C SER A 3 9.53 13.39 -52.91
N GLY A 4 9.11 14.36 -52.09
CA GLY A 4 7.97 14.25 -51.18
C GLY A 4 6.95 15.33 -51.55
N ALA A 5 5.76 14.90 -51.97
CA ALA A 5 4.72 15.71 -52.58
C ALA A 5 4.03 16.68 -51.60
N SER A 6 3.81 17.93 -52.05
CA SER A 6 2.84 18.87 -51.48
C SER A 6 1.58 18.86 -52.34
N LEU A 7 0.48 18.33 -51.81
CA LEU A 7 -0.84 18.41 -52.42
C LEU A 7 -1.54 19.68 -51.88
N THR A 8 -1.52 20.74 -52.68
CA THR A 8 -2.44 21.88 -52.54
C THR A 8 -3.69 21.58 -53.34
N VAL A 9 -4.85 21.46 -52.67
CA VAL A 9 -6.15 21.42 -53.34
C VAL A 9 -6.76 22.82 -53.24
N ASP A 10 -6.79 23.49 -54.39
CA ASP A 10 -7.44 24.77 -54.61
C ASP A 10 -8.94 24.49 -54.87
N PHE A 11 -9.83 24.93 -53.98
CA PHE A 11 -11.27 24.79 -54.18
C PHE A 11 -11.87 26.13 -54.61
N ASP A 12 -12.17 26.22 -55.90
CA ASP A 12 -12.88 27.33 -56.52
C ASP A 12 -14.37 27.31 -56.11
N PHE A 13 -14.70 28.10 -55.08
CA PHE A 13 -16.08 28.25 -54.57
C PHE A 13 -17.03 28.98 -55.54
N SER A 14 -16.54 29.54 -56.65
CA SER A 14 -17.37 30.30 -57.59
C SER A 14 -18.31 29.43 -58.44
N LYS A 15 -18.07 28.11 -58.52
CA LYS A 15 -18.91 27.17 -59.28
C LYS A 15 -19.98 26.44 -58.46
N ALA A 16 -20.02 26.61 -57.14
CA ALA A 16 -20.97 25.92 -56.26
C ALA A 16 -22.12 26.82 -55.75
N LEU A 17 -22.15 28.11 -56.11
CA LEU A 17 -23.16 29.05 -55.66
C LEU A 17 -23.82 29.70 -56.89
N GLY A 18 -25.02 29.23 -57.23
CA GLY A 18 -25.84 29.78 -58.31
C GLY A 18 -26.21 31.26 -58.11
N THR A 19 -26.90 31.82 -59.11
CA THR A 19 -27.28 33.24 -59.28
C THR A 19 -28.09 33.89 -58.15
N ASP A 20 -28.33 33.19 -57.05
CA ASP A 20 -29.13 33.65 -55.91
C ASP A 20 -28.32 34.43 -54.87
N VAL A 21 -27.00 34.22 -54.79
CA VAL A 21 -26.15 34.92 -53.81
C VAL A 21 -25.95 36.42 -54.13
N PRO A 22 -25.71 36.84 -55.39
CA PRO A 22 -25.59 38.27 -55.73
C PRO A 22 -26.92 39.03 -55.60
N ARG A 23 -28.06 38.36 -55.86
CA ARG A 23 -29.41 38.93 -55.70
C ARG A 23 -29.80 39.07 -54.22
N ALA A 24 -29.38 38.13 -53.37
CA ALA A 24 -29.55 38.23 -51.93
C ALA A 24 -28.72 39.38 -51.35
N ALA A 25 -27.47 39.55 -51.78
CA ALA A 25 -26.60 40.66 -51.35
C ALA A 25 -27.18 42.03 -51.74
N ALA A 26 -27.69 42.21 -52.96
CA ALA A 26 -28.31 43.46 -53.40
C ALA A 26 -29.62 43.80 -52.66
N LYS A 27 -30.45 42.78 -52.34
CA LYS A 27 -31.63 42.96 -51.47
C LYS A 27 -31.23 43.33 -50.04
N MET A 28 -30.16 42.75 -49.52
CA MET A 28 -29.65 43.04 -48.18
C MET A 28 -29.12 44.47 -48.08
N GLU A 29 -28.40 44.95 -49.08
CA GLU A 29 -27.89 46.33 -49.14
C GLU A 29 -29.02 47.37 -49.26
N ALA A 30 -30.10 47.06 -49.98
CA ALA A 30 -31.31 47.88 -50.04
C ALA A 30 -32.09 47.91 -48.71
N ILE A 31 -32.14 46.79 -47.97
CA ILE A 31 -32.76 46.71 -46.64
C ILE A 31 -31.93 47.49 -45.60
N PHE A 32 -30.60 47.46 -45.71
CA PHE A 32 -29.71 48.22 -44.82
C PHE A 32 -29.77 49.74 -45.07
N ARG A 33 -29.84 50.19 -46.33
CA ARG A 33 -29.95 51.63 -46.65
C ARG A 33 -31.30 52.23 -46.21
N ASN A 34 -32.39 51.47 -46.22
CA ASN A 34 -33.72 51.98 -45.84
C ASN A 34 -34.02 51.97 -44.33
N ARG A 35 -33.11 51.44 -43.48
CA ARG A 35 -33.30 51.34 -42.02
C ARG A 35 -32.50 52.35 -41.19
N ILE A 36 -31.78 53.27 -41.82
CA ILE A 36 -31.07 54.34 -41.14
C ILE A 36 -31.77 55.65 -41.45
N ASN A 37 -32.96 55.84 -40.86
CA ASN A 37 -33.52 57.17 -40.64
C ASN A 37 -33.63 57.37 -39.12
N GLY A 38 -32.89 58.35 -38.63
CA GLY A 38 -32.63 58.59 -37.22
C GLY A 38 -33.87 59.00 -36.45
N ARG A 39 -34.37 58.08 -35.62
CA ARG A 39 -35.09 58.28 -34.35
C ARG A 39 -35.74 56.94 -33.98
N LEU A 40 -35.07 56.10 -33.18
CA LEU A 40 -35.63 54.96 -32.40
C LEU A 40 -34.52 54.13 -31.71
N LEU A 41 -33.52 54.79 -31.08
CA LEU A 41 -32.40 54.12 -30.40
C LEU A 41 -32.59 53.98 -28.87
N ALA A 42 -33.82 53.91 -28.37
CA ALA A 42 -34.12 53.68 -26.95
C ALA A 42 -34.92 52.38 -26.68
N GLU A 43 -35.68 51.89 -27.67
CA GLU A 43 -36.49 50.66 -27.55
C GLU A 43 -35.78 49.34 -27.92
N PRO A 44 -34.79 49.27 -28.83
CA PRO A 44 -34.16 47.99 -29.18
C PRO A 44 -33.06 47.56 -28.20
N LEU A 45 -32.49 48.48 -27.41
CA LEU A 45 -31.44 48.13 -26.44
C LEU A 45 -31.99 47.38 -25.22
N GLY A 46 -33.22 47.69 -24.78
CA GLY A 46 -33.90 46.96 -23.70
C GLY A 46 -34.31 45.54 -24.11
N ARG A 47 -34.71 45.33 -25.37
CA ARG A 47 -35.03 43.99 -25.90
C ARG A 47 -33.76 43.16 -26.15
N ILE A 48 -32.67 43.77 -26.63
CA ILE A 48 -31.39 43.08 -26.82
C ILE A 48 -30.73 42.72 -25.47
N SER A 49 -30.79 43.62 -24.48
CA SER A 49 -30.35 43.33 -23.10
C SER A 49 -31.21 42.26 -22.42
N GLY A 50 -32.53 42.31 -22.61
CA GLY A 50 -33.47 41.29 -22.13
C GLY A 50 -33.24 39.92 -22.78
N SER A 51 -33.06 39.85 -24.10
CA SER A 51 -32.78 38.60 -24.82
C SER A 51 -31.38 38.04 -24.53
N ALA A 52 -30.37 38.90 -24.30
CA ALA A 52 -29.06 38.45 -23.84
C ALA A 52 -29.09 37.95 -22.38
N SER A 53 -29.90 38.57 -21.52
CA SER A 53 -30.14 38.11 -20.14
C SER A 53 -30.94 36.81 -20.11
N GLU A 54 -31.96 36.65 -20.96
CA GLU A 54 -32.70 35.39 -21.11
C GLU A 54 -31.84 34.29 -21.74
N LEU A 55 -30.98 34.62 -22.72
CA LEU A 55 -30.00 33.68 -23.26
C LEU A 55 -29.01 33.24 -22.18
N SER A 56 -28.44 34.16 -21.41
CA SER A 56 -27.58 33.84 -20.26
C SER A 56 -28.29 32.95 -19.26
N LYS A 57 -29.52 33.31 -18.85
CA LYS A 57 -30.34 32.48 -17.95
C LYS A 57 -30.63 31.10 -18.54
N SER A 58 -30.86 31.01 -19.84
CA SER A 58 -31.11 29.73 -20.52
C SER A 58 -29.85 28.87 -20.66
N LEU A 59 -28.68 29.50 -20.84
CA LEU A 59 -27.38 28.84 -20.87
C LEU A 59 -26.93 28.41 -19.46
N ASP A 60 -27.19 29.22 -18.44
CA ASP A 60 -26.96 28.87 -17.04
C ASP A 60 -27.88 27.73 -16.60
N ALA A 61 -29.17 27.77 -16.99
CA ALA A 61 -30.11 26.68 -16.77
C ALA A 61 -29.74 25.40 -17.56
N ALA A 62 -29.21 25.54 -18.78
CA ALA A 62 -28.72 24.41 -19.57
C ALA A 62 -27.43 23.82 -18.98
N ASN A 63 -26.50 24.66 -18.53
CA ASN A 63 -25.28 24.24 -17.82
C ASN A 63 -25.61 23.55 -16.49
N ALA A 64 -26.55 24.10 -15.70
CA ALA A 64 -27.03 23.45 -14.49
C ALA A 64 -27.67 22.08 -14.79
N ARG A 65 -28.44 21.95 -15.87
CA ARG A 65 -29.00 20.66 -16.30
C ARG A 65 -27.93 19.69 -16.81
N VAL A 66 -26.92 20.14 -17.53
CA VAL A 66 -25.81 19.29 -18.01
C VAL A 66 -24.90 18.86 -16.86
N ILE A 67 -24.63 19.75 -15.90
CA ILE A 67 -23.92 19.42 -14.65
C ILE A 67 -24.76 18.45 -13.82
N ALA A 68 -26.07 18.66 -13.70
CA ALA A 68 -26.96 17.75 -12.99
C ALA A 68 -27.08 16.38 -13.68
N PHE A 69 -27.14 16.34 -15.01
CA PHE A 69 -27.15 15.09 -15.78
C PHE A 69 -25.78 14.39 -15.71
N GLY A 70 -24.68 15.15 -15.78
CA GLY A 70 -23.32 14.64 -15.59
C GLY A 70 -23.08 14.11 -14.17
N ALA A 71 -23.61 14.76 -13.13
CA ALA A 71 -23.56 14.29 -11.75
C ALA A 71 -24.44 13.06 -11.54
N SER A 72 -25.66 13.03 -12.11
CA SER A 72 -26.58 11.89 -12.05
C SER A 72 -26.01 10.65 -12.74
N VAL A 73 -25.44 10.82 -13.95
CA VAL A 73 -24.76 9.75 -14.68
C VAL A 73 -23.49 9.31 -13.93
N SER A 74 -22.75 10.23 -13.30
CA SER A 74 -21.56 9.89 -12.51
C SER A 74 -21.88 9.11 -11.23
N ILE A 75 -22.99 9.43 -10.54
CA ILE A 75 -23.48 8.70 -9.37
C ILE A 75 -24.00 7.32 -9.77
N ILE A 76 -24.83 7.22 -10.82
CA ILE A 76 -25.37 5.95 -11.32
C ILE A 76 -24.24 5.04 -11.82
N TYR A 77 -23.31 5.58 -12.60
CA TYR A 77 -22.16 4.85 -13.10
C TYR A 77 -21.18 4.48 -11.99
N GLY A 78 -21.03 5.33 -10.97
CA GLY A 78 -20.25 5.05 -9.76
C GLY A 78 -20.85 3.91 -8.94
N VAL A 79 -22.17 3.87 -8.77
CA VAL A 79 -22.91 2.79 -8.08
C VAL A 79 -22.86 1.49 -8.89
N GLN A 80 -23.04 1.56 -10.22
CA GLN A 80 -22.92 0.41 -11.09
C GLN A 80 -21.50 -0.18 -11.08
N LYS A 81 -20.46 0.66 -11.13
CA LYS A 81 -19.06 0.24 -11.00
C LYS A 81 -18.76 -0.36 -9.63
N ALA A 82 -19.25 0.27 -8.56
CA ALA A 82 -19.10 -0.26 -7.20
C ALA A 82 -19.76 -1.65 -7.08
N PHE A 83 -20.96 -1.81 -7.63
CA PHE A 83 -21.66 -3.10 -7.64
C PHE A 83 -20.94 -4.16 -8.48
N GLN A 84 -20.51 -3.82 -9.70
CA GLN A 84 -19.71 -4.73 -10.54
C GLN A 84 -18.40 -5.13 -9.85
N SER A 85 -17.75 -4.19 -9.16
CA SER A 85 -16.54 -4.45 -8.38
C SER A 85 -16.81 -5.37 -7.19
N LEU A 86 -17.95 -5.23 -6.51
CA LEU A 86 -18.34 -6.09 -5.39
C LEU A 86 -18.64 -7.52 -5.86
N VAL A 87 -19.40 -7.69 -6.95
CA VAL A 87 -19.67 -9.02 -7.54
C VAL A 87 -18.37 -9.71 -7.96
N LYS A 88 -17.49 -8.97 -8.64
CA LYS A 88 -16.16 -9.49 -9.00
C LYS A 88 -15.38 -9.90 -7.76
N SER A 89 -15.35 -9.03 -6.74
CA SER A 89 -14.66 -9.30 -5.48
C SER A 89 -15.21 -10.54 -4.75
N THR A 90 -16.52 -10.81 -4.83
CA THR A 90 -17.14 -12.01 -4.25
C THR A 90 -16.67 -13.29 -4.96
N ILE A 91 -16.64 -13.28 -6.30
CA ILE A 91 -16.12 -14.42 -7.09
C ILE A 91 -14.64 -14.64 -6.77
N ASP A 92 -13.86 -13.57 -6.69
CA ASP A 92 -12.44 -13.63 -6.35
C ASP A 92 -12.23 -14.18 -4.92
N VAL A 93 -13.06 -13.80 -3.95
CA VAL A 93 -13.05 -14.37 -2.59
C VAL A 93 -13.27 -15.88 -2.62
N GLU A 94 -14.32 -16.35 -3.30
CA GLU A 94 -14.63 -17.79 -3.41
C GLU A 94 -13.46 -18.55 -4.04
N LYS A 95 -12.92 -18.03 -5.15
CA LYS A 95 -11.78 -18.63 -5.85
C LYS A 95 -10.55 -18.72 -4.94
N LYS A 96 -10.16 -17.64 -4.27
CA LYS A 96 -8.98 -17.63 -3.40
C LYS A 96 -9.14 -18.57 -2.20
N LEU A 97 -10.34 -18.64 -1.63
CA LEU A 97 -10.64 -19.59 -0.56
C LEU A 97 -10.56 -21.04 -1.05
N ALA A 98 -11.05 -21.33 -2.26
CA ALA A 98 -10.90 -22.64 -2.86
C ALA A 98 -9.42 -23.00 -3.06
N ASP A 99 -8.61 -22.09 -3.59
CA ASP A 99 -7.16 -22.29 -3.77
C ASP A 99 -6.45 -22.60 -2.43
N ILE A 100 -6.80 -21.88 -1.35
CA ILE A 100 -6.25 -22.15 -0.02
C ILE A 100 -6.77 -23.48 0.53
N ASN A 101 -8.05 -23.80 0.31
CA ASN A 101 -8.66 -25.01 0.85
C ASN A 101 -8.12 -26.30 0.21
N VAL A 102 -7.63 -26.22 -1.03
CA VAL A 102 -6.89 -27.33 -1.66
C VAL A 102 -5.65 -27.70 -0.83
N VAL A 103 -5.07 -26.75 -0.10
CA VAL A 103 -3.91 -26.97 0.77
C VAL A 103 -4.32 -27.33 2.20
N LEU A 104 -5.30 -26.61 2.77
CA LEU A 104 -5.71 -26.79 4.18
C LEU A 104 -6.64 -27.99 4.41
N GLY A 105 -7.43 -28.39 3.40
CA GLY A 105 -8.36 -29.52 3.50
C GLY A 105 -9.52 -29.30 4.48
N GLU A 106 -9.95 -28.06 4.70
CA GLU A 106 -11.05 -27.74 5.61
C GLU A 106 -12.42 -28.08 5.02
N ASN A 107 -13.38 -28.37 5.90
CA ASN A 107 -14.78 -28.49 5.50
C ASN A 107 -15.42 -27.09 5.33
N ALA A 108 -16.66 -27.04 4.83
CA ALA A 108 -17.35 -25.77 4.57
C ALA A 108 -17.44 -24.84 5.79
N SER A 109 -17.63 -25.38 7.00
CA SER A 109 -17.70 -24.58 8.23
C SER A 109 -16.33 -24.05 8.66
N GLY A 110 -15.29 -24.89 8.57
CA GLY A 110 -13.91 -24.50 8.84
C GLY A 110 -13.42 -23.42 7.88
N LEU A 111 -13.71 -23.60 6.58
CA LEU A 111 -13.36 -22.63 5.55
C LEU A 111 -14.10 -21.29 5.71
N ALA A 112 -15.37 -21.30 6.12
CA ALA A 112 -16.11 -20.08 6.42
C ALA A 112 -15.50 -19.32 7.61
N LYS A 113 -15.14 -20.02 8.70
CA LYS A 113 -14.44 -19.40 9.84
C LYS A 113 -13.07 -18.86 9.45
N PHE A 114 -12.34 -19.59 8.60
CA PHE A 114 -11.05 -19.14 8.09
C PHE A 114 -11.20 -17.87 7.25
N SER A 115 -12.17 -17.83 6.33
CA SER A 115 -12.52 -16.64 5.55
C SER A 115 -12.83 -15.43 6.43
N ASP A 116 -13.66 -15.60 7.46
CA ASP A 116 -13.98 -14.52 8.41
C ASP A 116 -12.74 -13.97 9.11
N ARG A 117 -11.81 -14.86 9.48
CA ARG A 117 -10.54 -14.45 10.09
C ARG A 117 -9.62 -13.74 9.09
N LEU A 118 -9.64 -14.10 7.80
CA LEU A 118 -8.91 -13.35 6.77
C LEU A 118 -9.51 -11.95 6.58
N PHE A 119 -10.84 -11.80 6.57
CA PHE A 119 -11.47 -10.48 6.54
C PHE A 119 -11.11 -9.65 7.79
N ASP A 120 -11.05 -10.26 8.97
CA ASP A 120 -10.58 -9.58 10.18
C ASP A 120 -9.13 -9.11 10.07
N ILE A 121 -8.26 -9.92 9.48
CA ILE A 121 -6.87 -9.52 9.22
C ILE A 121 -6.81 -8.39 8.20
N ALA A 122 -7.60 -8.45 7.12
CA ALA A 122 -7.67 -7.41 6.10
C ALA A 122 -8.00 -6.05 6.73
N LYS A 123 -9.05 -6.01 7.56
CA LYS A 123 -9.44 -4.82 8.34
C LYS A 123 -8.33 -4.35 9.28
N LYS A 124 -7.75 -5.26 10.07
CA LYS A 124 -6.71 -4.92 11.06
C LYS A 124 -5.42 -4.41 10.43
N THR A 125 -5.13 -4.77 9.19
CA THR A 125 -3.87 -4.44 8.51
C THR A 125 -4.03 -3.40 7.42
N GLY A 126 -5.26 -2.95 7.16
CA GLY A 126 -5.59 -2.00 6.10
C GLY A 126 -5.40 -2.57 4.69
N GLN A 127 -5.39 -3.90 4.56
CA GLN A 127 -5.12 -4.61 3.31
C GLN A 127 -6.41 -5.04 2.62
N SER A 128 -6.31 -5.39 1.33
CA SER A 128 -7.43 -6.02 0.62
C SER A 128 -7.55 -7.50 0.99
N PHE A 129 -8.75 -8.07 0.93
CA PHE A 129 -8.94 -9.52 1.10
C PHE A 129 -8.04 -10.34 0.17
N ASP A 130 -7.88 -9.91 -1.08
CA ASP A 130 -7.04 -10.57 -2.09
C ASP A 130 -5.59 -10.69 -1.61
N THR A 131 -4.99 -9.57 -1.17
CA THR A 131 -3.64 -9.53 -0.60
C THR A 131 -3.50 -10.42 0.63
N VAL A 132 -4.52 -10.45 1.49
CA VAL A 132 -4.53 -11.27 2.70
C VAL A 132 -4.62 -12.75 2.37
N ALA A 133 -5.47 -13.12 1.42
CA ALA A 133 -5.62 -14.48 0.96
C ALA A 133 -4.36 -14.99 0.24
N GLU A 134 -3.67 -14.14 -0.51
CA GLU A 134 -2.37 -14.48 -1.12
C GLU A 134 -1.30 -14.78 -0.07
N ALA A 135 -1.16 -13.92 0.94
CA ALA A 135 -0.24 -14.18 2.05
C ALA A 135 -0.60 -15.46 2.84
N ALA A 136 -1.89 -15.68 3.09
CA ALA A 136 -2.38 -16.89 3.74
C ALA A 136 -2.12 -18.15 2.90
N LEU A 137 -2.27 -18.07 1.58
CA LEU A 137 -1.96 -19.16 0.67
C LEU A 137 -0.48 -19.52 0.75
N GLU A 138 0.43 -18.55 0.70
CA GLU A 138 1.87 -18.81 0.81
C GLU A 138 2.27 -19.42 2.15
N PHE A 139 1.62 -19.03 3.26
CA PHE A 139 1.84 -19.68 4.55
C PHE A 139 1.21 -21.07 4.64
N SER A 140 0.02 -21.29 4.09
CA SER A 140 -0.62 -22.61 4.08
C SER A 140 0.22 -23.65 3.33
N ARG A 141 0.88 -23.25 2.23
CA ARG A 141 1.82 -24.10 1.46
C ARG A 141 3.03 -24.57 2.26
N GLN A 142 3.36 -23.90 3.37
CA GLN A 142 4.43 -24.31 4.28
C GLN A 142 3.99 -25.45 5.23
N GLY A 143 2.77 -25.97 5.09
CA GLY A 143 2.23 -27.05 5.94
C GLY A 143 1.85 -26.59 7.34
N LEU A 144 1.61 -25.29 7.51
CA LEU A 144 1.24 -24.70 8.80
C LEU A 144 -0.21 -25.01 9.16
N SER A 145 -0.50 -25.07 10.46
CA SER A 145 -1.88 -25.17 10.94
C SER A 145 -2.68 -23.92 10.54
N VAL A 146 -4.02 -24.02 10.54
CA VAL A 146 -4.91 -22.88 10.27
C VAL A 146 -4.60 -21.69 11.19
N GLN A 147 -4.42 -21.95 12.49
CA GLN A 147 -4.13 -20.90 13.47
C GLN A 147 -2.78 -20.23 13.21
N GLU A 148 -1.74 -21.02 12.91
CA GLU A 148 -0.41 -20.49 12.63
C GLU A 148 -0.38 -19.73 11.29
N THR A 149 -1.09 -20.24 10.28
CA THR A 149 -1.29 -19.56 8.99
C THR A 149 -1.92 -18.18 9.21
N LEU A 150 -3.01 -18.09 9.98
CA LEU A 150 -3.66 -16.81 10.30
C LEU A 150 -2.73 -15.87 11.07
N LYS A 151 -1.99 -16.39 12.06
CA LYS A 151 -1.06 -15.60 12.88
C LYS A 151 0.06 -15.02 12.01
N ARG A 152 0.74 -15.85 11.22
CA ARG A 152 1.82 -15.40 10.33
C ARG A 152 1.33 -14.47 9.23
N THR A 153 0.13 -14.71 8.69
CA THR A 153 -0.51 -13.80 7.73
C THR A 153 -0.71 -12.42 8.34
N ASN A 154 -1.28 -12.36 9.54
CA ASN A 154 -1.45 -11.10 10.26
C ASN A 154 -0.11 -10.37 10.46
N ASP A 155 0.91 -11.09 10.95
CA ASP A 155 2.22 -10.51 11.23
C ASP A 155 2.93 -10.02 9.97
N ALA A 156 2.84 -10.76 8.87
CA ALA A 156 3.40 -10.37 7.57
C ALA A 156 2.74 -9.09 7.04
N LEU A 157 1.43 -8.95 7.20
CA LEU A 157 0.70 -7.78 6.72
C LEU A 157 0.87 -6.56 7.65
N ILE A 158 1.11 -6.78 8.94
CA ILE A 158 1.62 -5.72 9.83
C ILE A 158 3.00 -5.28 9.32
N LEU A 159 3.91 -6.21 9.02
CA LEU A 159 5.22 -5.87 8.49
C LEU A 159 5.13 -5.10 7.16
N THR A 160 4.29 -5.55 6.22
CA THR A 160 3.97 -4.83 4.98
C THR A 160 3.60 -3.38 5.26
N ARG A 161 2.73 -3.15 6.24
CA ARG A 161 2.26 -1.81 6.59
C ARG A 161 3.35 -0.94 7.22
N LEU A 162 4.22 -1.52 8.05
CA LEU A 162 5.31 -0.80 8.71
C LEU A 162 6.48 -0.50 7.76
N THR A 163 6.66 -1.31 6.72
CA THR A 163 7.85 -1.27 5.85
C THR A 163 7.58 -0.74 4.45
N GLY A 164 6.32 -0.79 3.99
CA GLY A 164 5.96 -0.60 2.60
C GLY A 164 6.37 -1.75 1.66
N LEU A 165 6.91 -2.85 2.19
CA LEU A 165 7.20 -4.05 1.41
C LEU A 165 5.92 -4.67 0.87
N SER A 166 6.01 -5.44 -0.22
CA SER A 166 4.86 -6.22 -0.68
C SER A 166 4.48 -7.30 0.35
N ALA A 167 3.24 -7.78 0.30
CA ALA A 167 2.79 -8.90 1.15
C ALA A 167 3.66 -10.14 0.93
N LYS A 168 4.02 -10.43 -0.33
CA LYS A 168 4.92 -11.52 -0.70
C LYS A 168 6.31 -11.37 -0.08
N ASP A 169 6.92 -10.19 -0.23
CA ASP A 169 8.26 -9.93 0.34
C ASP A 169 8.24 -10.01 1.87
N SER A 170 7.13 -9.61 2.49
CA SER A 170 6.94 -9.68 3.94
C SER A 170 6.81 -11.13 4.42
N VAL A 171 6.03 -11.96 3.70
CA VAL A 171 5.93 -13.41 3.93
C VAL A 171 7.32 -14.06 3.82
N GLU A 172 8.03 -13.81 2.71
CA GLU A 172 9.37 -14.37 2.48
C GLU A 172 10.36 -13.95 3.56
N SER A 173 10.36 -12.67 3.95
CA SER A 173 11.26 -12.15 4.97
C SER A 173 10.99 -12.77 6.34
N LEU A 174 9.72 -12.91 6.75
CA LEU A 174 9.36 -13.54 8.02
C LEU A 174 9.64 -15.06 8.01
N THR A 175 9.31 -15.75 6.92
CA THR A 175 9.64 -17.18 6.75
C THR A 175 11.16 -17.38 6.82
N ALA A 176 11.94 -16.59 6.10
CA ALA A 176 13.40 -16.67 6.14
C ALA A 176 13.95 -16.39 7.55
N SER A 177 13.39 -15.40 8.25
CA SER A 177 13.81 -15.03 9.60
C SER A 177 13.54 -16.15 10.60
N VAL A 178 12.33 -16.69 10.64
CA VAL A 178 11.99 -17.79 11.57
C VAL A 178 12.78 -19.06 11.25
N ASN A 179 12.91 -19.41 9.97
CA ASN A 179 13.66 -20.60 9.57
C ASN A 179 15.15 -20.49 9.91
N SER A 180 15.75 -19.33 9.66
CA SER A 180 17.16 -19.03 9.98
C SER A 180 17.44 -18.94 11.48
N PHE A 181 16.42 -18.93 12.33
CA PHE A 181 16.58 -18.90 13.78
C PHE A 181 15.75 -19.99 14.46
N SER A 182 15.46 -21.07 13.75
CA SER A 182 14.57 -22.17 14.17
C SER A 182 14.97 -22.89 15.46
N LYS A 183 16.25 -22.80 15.88
CA LYS A 183 16.75 -23.33 17.15
C LYS A 183 16.29 -22.50 18.37
N THR A 184 15.82 -21.28 18.13
CA THR A 184 15.17 -20.43 19.12
C THR A 184 13.66 -20.53 18.89
N LEU A 185 12.84 -20.53 19.96
CA LEU A 185 11.37 -20.53 19.87
C LEU A 185 10.84 -19.16 19.38
N LEU A 186 11.41 -18.68 18.28
CA LEU A 186 11.16 -17.37 17.71
C LEU A 186 9.92 -17.41 16.83
N THR A 187 8.97 -16.54 17.13
CA THR A 187 7.76 -16.39 16.32
C THR A 187 7.87 -15.22 15.36
N THR A 188 7.03 -15.19 14.33
CA THR A 188 6.89 -14.02 13.43
C THR A 188 6.55 -12.74 14.18
N THR A 189 5.78 -12.85 15.26
CA THR A 189 5.39 -11.73 16.14
C THR A 189 6.61 -11.13 16.82
N ASP A 190 7.51 -11.98 17.35
CA ASP A 190 8.75 -11.53 17.97
C ASP A 190 9.64 -10.78 16.98
N VAL A 191 9.73 -11.28 15.73
CA VAL A 191 10.54 -10.66 14.67
C VAL A 191 10.01 -9.26 14.34
N ILE A 192 8.71 -9.10 14.08
CA ILE A 192 8.16 -7.79 13.72
C ILE A 192 8.26 -6.78 14.86
N ASN A 193 8.09 -7.20 16.12
CA ASN A 193 8.24 -6.32 17.27
C ASN A 193 9.70 -5.87 17.44
N LYS A 194 10.66 -6.78 17.25
CA LYS A 194 12.10 -6.43 17.24
C LYS A 194 12.43 -5.40 16.18
N PHE A 195 11.89 -5.55 14.98
CA PHE A 195 12.09 -4.58 13.90
C PHE A 195 11.49 -3.23 14.27
N ALA A 196 10.22 -3.20 14.69
CA ALA A 196 9.53 -1.98 15.09
C ALA A 196 10.21 -1.26 16.26
N ALA A 197 10.72 -1.99 17.25
CA ALA A 197 11.41 -1.43 18.42
C ALA A 197 12.73 -0.76 18.04
N VAL A 198 13.50 -1.35 17.13
CA VAL A 198 14.79 -0.82 16.68
C VAL A 198 14.60 0.31 15.68
N ASP A 199 13.67 0.18 14.74
CA ASP A 199 13.25 1.23 13.80
C ASP A 199 12.72 2.48 14.53
N ALA A 200 12.15 2.32 15.74
CA ALA A 200 11.76 3.46 16.58
C ALA A 200 12.94 4.25 17.15
N ALA A 201 14.03 3.55 17.47
CA ALA A 201 15.09 4.08 18.31
C ALA A 201 16.36 4.45 17.53
N PHE A 202 16.50 3.96 16.30
CA PHE A 202 17.70 4.09 15.49
C PHE A 202 17.36 4.54 14.07
N ALA A 203 18.35 5.11 13.37
CA ALA A 203 18.24 5.50 11.96
C ALA A 203 18.41 4.28 11.03
N VAL A 204 17.47 3.34 11.14
CA VAL A 204 17.32 2.16 10.29
C VAL A 204 15.84 1.91 10.10
N SER A 205 15.44 1.45 8.91
CA SER A 205 14.03 1.10 8.68
C SER A 205 13.74 -0.37 9.02
N SER A 206 12.51 -0.67 9.42
CA SER A 206 12.05 -2.07 9.54
C SER A 206 12.23 -2.87 8.24
N ALA A 207 12.18 -2.19 7.08
CA ALA A 207 12.43 -2.79 5.76
C ALA A 207 13.89 -3.21 5.58
N ASP A 208 14.84 -2.35 5.99
CA ASP A 208 16.27 -2.65 5.95
C ASP A 208 16.61 -3.84 6.87
N LEU A 209 16.00 -3.88 8.06
CA LEU A 209 16.18 -5.00 9.00
C LEU A 209 15.66 -6.31 8.40
N ALA A 210 14.45 -6.31 7.84
CA ALA A 210 13.86 -7.48 7.20
C ALA A 210 14.70 -7.99 6.01
N GLU A 211 15.11 -7.10 5.11
CA GLU A 211 15.89 -7.46 3.91
C GLU A 211 17.33 -7.90 4.27
N GLY A 212 17.95 -7.25 5.25
CA GLY A 212 19.24 -7.66 5.78
C GLY A 212 19.18 -9.05 6.41
N LEU A 213 18.21 -9.28 7.30
CA LEU A 213 18.01 -10.54 8.00
C LEU A 213 17.72 -11.69 7.02
N LYS A 214 16.84 -11.47 6.03
CA LYS A 214 16.53 -12.44 4.97
C LYS A 214 17.79 -12.96 4.24
N ARG A 215 18.79 -12.09 4.04
CA ARG A 215 20.01 -12.43 3.27
C ARG A 215 21.07 -13.15 4.08
N VAL A 216 21.20 -12.81 5.36
CA VAL A 216 22.32 -13.25 6.19
C VAL A 216 21.93 -14.23 7.31
N GLY A 217 20.65 -14.31 7.66
CA GLY A 217 20.14 -15.05 8.82
C GLY A 217 20.77 -16.42 9.00
N SER A 218 20.69 -17.30 7.99
CA SER A 218 21.26 -18.65 8.06
C SER A 218 22.78 -18.62 8.32
N THR A 219 23.54 -17.83 7.57
CA THR A 219 25.01 -17.78 7.74
C THR A 219 25.42 -17.18 9.08
N ALA A 220 24.65 -16.22 9.60
CA ALA A 220 24.86 -15.68 10.94
C ALA A 220 24.55 -16.71 12.03
N GLN A 221 23.47 -17.49 11.89
CA GLN A 221 23.13 -18.56 12.82
C GLN A 221 24.19 -19.66 12.81
N ASP A 222 24.71 -20.03 11.64
CA ASP A 222 25.82 -20.99 11.50
C ASP A 222 27.09 -20.49 12.19
N ALA A 223 27.33 -19.17 12.14
CA ALA A 223 28.39 -18.51 12.89
C ALA A 223 28.06 -18.33 14.38
N GLY A 224 26.92 -18.82 14.88
CA GLY A 224 26.52 -18.73 16.28
C GLY A 224 26.09 -17.33 16.74
N VAL A 225 25.68 -16.46 15.82
CA VAL A 225 25.17 -15.11 16.10
C VAL A 225 23.66 -15.16 16.32
N GLY A 226 23.17 -14.59 17.43
CA GLY A 226 21.75 -14.51 17.74
C GLY A 226 21.03 -13.40 16.96
N ILE A 227 19.70 -13.49 16.88
CA ILE A 227 18.89 -12.51 16.13
C ILE A 227 19.03 -11.07 16.64
N ASN A 228 19.08 -10.85 17.95
CA ASN A 228 19.20 -9.51 18.52
C ASN A 228 20.58 -8.90 18.19
N GLU A 229 21.64 -9.71 18.21
CA GLU A 229 22.99 -9.30 17.85
C GLU A 229 23.05 -8.96 16.36
N LEU A 230 22.43 -9.79 15.52
CA LEU A 230 22.38 -9.56 14.09
C LEU A 230 21.61 -8.29 13.72
N ILE A 231 20.47 -8.03 14.37
CA ILE A 231 19.73 -6.78 14.22
C ILE A 231 20.62 -5.59 14.64
N GLY A 232 21.38 -5.74 15.73
CA GLY A 232 22.34 -4.72 16.18
C GLY A 232 23.43 -4.44 15.15
N LEU A 233 23.98 -5.48 14.52
CA LEU A 233 25.00 -5.34 13.46
C LEU A 233 24.44 -4.65 12.21
N ILE A 234 23.24 -5.04 11.77
CA ILE A 234 22.58 -4.42 10.61
C ILE A 234 22.31 -2.94 10.90
N THR A 235 21.80 -2.63 12.10
CA THR A 235 21.51 -1.27 12.54
C THR A 235 22.76 -0.41 12.56
N SER A 236 23.83 -0.90 13.19
CA SER A 236 25.13 -0.22 13.25
C SER A 236 25.70 0.08 11.86
N ALA A 237 25.76 -0.95 11.01
CA ALA A 237 26.23 -0.79 9.64
C ALA A 237 25.35 0.19 8.84
N GLN A 238 24.04 0.18 9.04
CA GLN A 238 23.12 1.08 8.33
C GLN A 238 23.32 2.54 8.76
N GLN A 239 23.36 2.81 10.06
CA GLN A 239 23.54 4.18 10.56
C GLN A 239 24.88 4.79 10.13
N ILE A 240 25.94 3.97 10.09
CA ILE A 240 27.28 4.47 9.74
C ILE A 240 27.46 4.61 8.23
N THR A 241 26.93 3.68 7.43
CA THR A 241 27.25 3.60 5.99
C THR A 241 26.11 4.06 5.07
N SER A 242 24.86 4.06 5.55
CA SER A 242 23.65 4.38 4.77
C SER A 242 23.53 3.56 3.47
N ARG A 243 23.86 2.26 3.51
CA ARG A 243 23.96 1.39 2.30
C ARG A 243 22.73 0.52 2.03
N GLY A 244 21.76 0.50 2.93
CA GLY A 244 20.53 -0.30 2.84
C GLY A 244 20.71 -1.74 3.31
N GLY A 245 19.61 -2.34 3.77
CA GLY A 245 19.57 -3.68 4.35
C GLY A 245 20.12 -4.77 3.42
N ALA A 246 19.80 -4.72 2.13
CA ALA A 246 20.24 -5.70 1.15
C ALA A 246 21.78 -5.78 1.02
N VAL A 247 22.42 -4.61 0.93
CA VAL A 247 23.88 -4.51 0.78
C VAL A 247 24.58 -4.95 2.06
N ILE A 248 24.06 -4.50 3.21
CA ILE A 248 24.59 -4.84 4.53
C ILE A 248 24.46 -6.35 4.81
N GLY A 249 23.30 -6.94 4.51
CA GLY A 249 23.08 -8.38 4.67
C GLY A 249 24.03 -9.21 3.82
N ASN A 250 24.25 -8.85 2.55
CA ASN A 250 25.22 -9.53 1.69
C ASN A 250 26.65 -9.38 2.22
N ALA A 251 27.03 -8.18 2.71
CA ALA A 251 28.35 -7.97 3.30
C ALA A 251 28.57 -8.83 4.55
N LEU A 252 27.61 -8.83 5.48
CA LEU A 252 27.64 -9.66 6.68
C LEU A 252 27.67 -11.16 6.34
N LYS A 253 26.95 -11.60 5.30
CA LYS A 253 27.01 -12.99 4.82
C LYS A 253 28.43 -13.37 4.40
N THR A 254 29.09 -12.53 3.60
CA THR A 254 30.48 -12.75 3.20
C THR A 254 31.43 -12.74 4.39
N ILE A 255 31.25 -11.79 5.32
CA ILE A 255 32.08 -11.68 6.51
C ILE A 255 31.96 -12.94 7.38
N PHE A 256 30.74 -13.36 7.72
CA PHE A 256 30.51 -14.54 8.55
C PHE A 256 31.02 -15.82 7.91
N ALA A 257 30.83 -16.00 6.60
CA ALA A 257 31.39 -17.14 5.88
C ALA A 257 32.93 -17.16 5.98
N LYS A 258 33.59 -16.01 5.77
CA LYS A 258 35.05 -15.90 5.82
C LYS A 258 35.62 -16.10 7.21
N ILE A 259 35.07 -15.47 8.24
CA ILE A 259 35.59 -15.64 9.61
C ILE A 259 35.26 -17.02 10.20
N SER A 260 34.44 -17.81 9.50
CA SER A 260 34.16 -19.21 9.84
C SER A 260 35.00 -20.21 9.02
N ASP A 261 35.71 -19.74 7.99
CA ASP A 261 36.60 -20.56 7.18
C ASP A 261 37.93 -20.83 7.90
N PRO A 262 38.35 -22.10 8.08
CA PRO A 262 39.60 -22.43 8.78
C PRO A 262 40.86 -21.82 8.14
N GLY A 263 40.89 -21.69 6.81
CA GLY A 263 42.01 -21.09 6.09
C GLY A 263 42.13 -19.60 6.38
N ALA A 264 41.01 -18.87 6.33
CA ALA A 264 40.95 -17.46 6.70
C ALA A 264 41.28 -17.24 8.19
N ILE A 265 40.78 -18.10 9.08
CA ILE A 265 41.12 -18.05 10.52
C ILE A 265 42.64 -18.16 10.72
N LYS A 266 43.28 -19.14 10.07
CA LYS A 266 44.75 -19.30 10.14
C LYS A 266 45.48 -18.06 9.64
N GLN A 267 45.08 -17.50 8.50
CA GLN A 267 45.67 -16.27 7.97
C GLN A 267 45.50 -15.08 8.94
N LEU A 268 44.36 -14.98 9.61
CA LEU A 268 44.12 -13.93 10.61
C LEU A 268 44.99 -14.14 11.85
N GLN A 269 45.19 -15.38 12.30
CA GLN A 269 46.13 -15.72 13.38
C GLN A 269 47.57 -15.34 13.02
N ASP A 270 48.01 -15.63 11.79
CA ASP A 270 49.33 -15.25 11.30
C ASP A 270 49.53 -13.71 11.27
N LEU A 271 48.43 -12.95 11.12
CA LEU A 271 48.40 -11.48 11.22
C LEU A 271 48.23 -10.96 12.66
N GLY A 272 48.33 -11.84 13.67
CA GLY A 272 48.27 -11.48 15.09
C GLY A 272 46.87 -11.36 15.69
N VAL A 273 45.81 -11.72 14.96
CA VAL A 273 44.43 -11.70 15.46
C VAL A 273 44.19 -12.87 16.42
N GLN A 274 43.68 -12.59 17.61
CA GLN A 274 43.33 -13.60 18.62
C GLN A 274 41.97 -14.26 18.30
N ILE A 275 41.94 -15.09 17.25
CA ILE A 275 40.73 -15.71 16.70
C ILE A 275 40.87 -17.23 16.64
N ASP A 276 39.78 -17.97 16.92
CA ASP A 276 39.75 -19.44 16.81
C ASP A 276 38.36 -19.98 16.39
N ASN A 277 38.28 -21.30 16.19
CA ASN A 277 37.06 -21.99 15.75
C ASN A 277 35.97 -22.13 16.83
N SER A 278 36.33 -22.04 18.11
CA SER A 278 35.38 -22.18 19.23
C SER A 278 34.56 -20.91 19.47
N GLN A 279 35.05 -19.76 18.99
CA GLN A 279 34.39 -18.48 19.09
C GLN A 279 33.17 -18.36 18.16
N ASN A 280 32.12 -17.69 18.62
CA ASN A 280 31.00 -17.29 17.78
C ASN A 280 31.34 -16.05 16.91
N GLY A 281 30.47 -15.71 15.96
CA GLY A 281 30.69 -14.63 15.01
C GLY A 281 30.90 -13.27 15.67
N ILE A 282 30.21 -12.97 16.78
CA ILE A 282 30.40 -11.70 17.51
C ILE A 282 31.77 -11.67 18.20
N GLN A 283 32.18 -12.75 18.84
CA GLN A 283 33.50 -12.89 19.46
C GLN A 283 34.62 -12.75 18.43
N LYS A 284 34.46 -13.39 17.26
CA LYS A 284 35.40 -13.28 16.13
C LYS A 284 35.48 -11.85 15.59
N LEU A 285 34.35 -11.17 15.40
CA LEU A 285 34.32 -9.76 15.01
C LEU A 285 34.97 -8.86 16.07
N THR A 286 34.78 -9.16 17.36
CA THR A 286 35.41 -8.42 18.46
C THR A 286 36.92 -8.62 18.48
N ALA A 287 37.40 -9.84 18.23
CA ALA A 287 38.83 -10.13 18.09
C ALA A 287 39.46 -9.35 16.93
N LEU A 288 38.80 -9.30 15.78
CA LEU A 288 39.21 -8.49 14.63
C LEU A 288 39.25 -7.00 14.98
N SER A 289 38.20 -6.49 15.62
CA SER A 289 38.12 -5.09 16.06
C SER A 289 39.26 -4.72 17.01
N ASN A 290 39.60 -5.60 17.96
CA ASN A 290 40.71 -5.37 18.88
C ASN A 290 42.08 -5.40 18.19
N ALA A 291 42.31 -6.34 17.27
CA ALA A 291 43.56 -6.39 16.51
C ALA A 291 43.78 -5.12 15.67
N LEU A 292 42.72 -4.55 15.12
CA LEU A 292 42.79 -3.30 14.34
C LEU A 292 43.18 -2.06 15.15
N LYS A 293 43.08 -2.09 16.49
CA LYS A 293 43.50 -0.96 17.34
C LYS A 293 45.02 -0.80 17.41
N THR A 294 45.76 -1.89 17.24
CA THR A 294 47.22 -1.93 17.40
C THR A 294 47.96 -2.27 16.12
N ALA A 295 47.25 -2.72 15.08
CA ALA A 295 47.84 -3.02 13.77
C ALA A 295 48.32 -1.74 13.05
N ASP A 296 49.45 -1.84 12.34
CA ASP A 296 49.84 -0.83 11.37
C ASP A 296 48.89 -0.82 10.15
N THR A 297 49.06 0.15 9.26
CA THR A 297 48.14 0.38 8.13
C THR A 297 48.07 -0.81 7.17
N ASP A 298 49.20 -1.45 6.88
CA ASP A 298 49.26 -2.56 5.92
C ASP A 298 48.65 -3.83 6.53
N THR A 299 49.01 -4.13 7.78
CA THR A 299 48.41 -5.25 8.53
C THR A 299 46.91 -5.06 8.70
N ALA A 300 46.44 -3.85 9.03
CA ALA A 300 45.03 -3.54 9.15
C ALA A 300 44.27 -3.74 7.82
N ALA A 301 44.86 -3.36 6.69
CA ALA A 301 44.28 -3.58 5.37
C ALA A 301 44.16 -5.08 5.04
N LEU A 302 45.19 -5.87 5.37
CA LEU A 302 45.17 -7.32 5.20
C LEU A 302 44.11 -7.99 6.08
N ILE A 303 44.00 -7.64 7.36
CA ILE A 303 42.97 -8.16 8.27
C ILE A 303 41.58 -7.91 7.69
N LYS A 304 41.28 -6.68 7.27
CA LYS A 304 39.98 -6.32 6.69
C LYS A 304 39.71 -7.06 5.38
N LYS A 305 40.71 -7.21 4.51
CA LYS A 305 40.59 -7.93 3.24
C LYS A 305 40.35 -9.43 3.47
N THR A 306 41.03 -10.04 4.44
CA THR A 306 40.87 -11.46 4.77
C THR A 306 39.48 -11.73 5.34
N ALA A 307 39.04 -10.90 6.31
CA ALA A 307 37.76 -11.07 6.99
C ALA A 307 36.54 -10.64 6.16
N GLY A 308 36.63 -9.55 5.39
CA GLY A 308 35.50 -9.00 4.66
C GLY A 308 35.49 -9.27 3.17
N GLY A 309 36.66 -9.52 2.57
CA GLY A 309 36.83 -9.39 1.13
C GLY A 309 37.03 -7.94 0.69
N VAL A 310 37.47 -7.75 -0.56
CA VAL A 310 37.87 -6.44 -1.09
C VAL A 310 36.69 -5.46 -1.19
N TYR A 311 35.48 -5.96 -1.43
CA TYR A 311 34.31 -5.13 -1.73
C TYR A 311 33.51 -4.71 -0.49
N GLN A 312 33.79 -5.30 0.67
CA GLN A 312 33.04 -5.09 1.91
C GLN A 312 33.82 -4.22 2.91
N LEU A 313 34.92 -3.61 2.48
CA LEU A 313 35.85 -2.89 3.37
C LEU A 313 35.18 -1.77 4.17
N ASN A 314 34.19 -1.09 3.59
CA ASN A 314 33.47 -0.01 4.27
C ASN A 314 32.54 -0.56 5.36
N GLN A 315 31.77 -1.61 5.07
CA GLN A 315 30.85 -2.23 6.03
C GLN A 315 31.60 -2.94 7.16
N ILE A 316 32.67 -3.67 6.84
CA ILE A 316 33.48 -4.31 7.87
C ILE A 316 34.18 -3.25 8.74
N SER A 317 34.70 -2.17 8.15
CA SER A 317 35.31 -1.09 8.93
C SER A 317 34.30 -0.41 9.86
N SER A 318 33.06 -0.16 9.40
CA SER A 318 32.03 0.44 10.24
C SER A 318 31.63 -0.47 11.41
N ILE A 319 31.41 -1.76 11.13
CA ILE A 319 31.03 -2.74 12.16
C ILE A 319 32.13 -2.90 13.20
N LEU A 320 33.38 -3.09 12.74
CA LEU A 320 34.52 -3.28 13.64
C LEU A 320 34.81 -2.00 14.45
N GLY A 321 34.65 -0.82 13.86
CA GLY A 321 34.79 0.45 14.57
C GLY A 321 33.74 0.58 15.68
N ASP A 322 32.47 0.32 15.37
CA ASP A 322 31.39 0.44 16.34
C ASP A 322 31.48 -0.58 17.49
N LEU A 323 31.82 -1.84 17.21
CA LEU A 323 32.00 -2.89 18.24
C LEU A 323 33.02 -2.52 19.32
N SER A 324 34.03 -1.71 18.98
CA SER A 324 35.04 -1.26 19.94
C SER A 324 34.59 -0.09 20.83
N SER A 325 33.46 0.55 20.51
CA SER A 325 33.00 1.76 21.17
C SER A 325 32.31 1.46 22.49
N LYS A 326 32.62 2.25 23.53
CA LYS A 326 31.94 2.21 24.84
C LYS A 326 30.43 2.48 24.73
N TYR A 327 29.99 3.19 23.69
CA TYR A 327 28.59 3.53 23.40
C TYR A 327 28.18 3.00 22.01
N SER A 328 28.51 1.75 21.72
CA SER A 328 28.25 1.15 20.41
C SER A 328 26.77 1.21 20.03
N ILE A 329 26.51 1.52 18.76
CA ILE A 329 25.18 1.41 18.16
C ILE A 329 24.73 -0.04 18.23
N PHE A 330 25.63 -0.98 17.93
CA PHE A 330 25.44 -2.42 18.05
C PHE A 330 24.86 -2.79 19.42
N GLY A 331 25.53 -2.43 20.52
CA GLY A 331 25.12 -2.84 21.86
C GLY A 331 23.74 -2.30 22.23
N ARG A 332 23.48 -1.01 21.95
CA ARG A 332 22.18 -0.39 22.23
C ARG A 332 21.06 -0.97 21.37
N ALA A 333 21.32 -1.23 20.09
CA ALA A 333 20.33 -1.81 19.19
C ALA A 333 20.03 -3.27 19.52
N THR A 334 21.04 -4.05 19.94
CA THR A 334 20.86 -5.41 20.45
C THR A 334 20.05 -5.43 21.74
N GLU A 335 20.32 -4.51 22.67
CA GLU A 335 19.53 -4.36 23.90
C GLU A 335 18.08 -3.99 23.58
N GLN A 336 17.86 -3.01 22.69
CA GLN A 336 16.53 -2.58 22.25
C GLN A 336 15.76 -3.73 21.60
N ALA A 337 16.38 -4.50 20.70
CA ALA A 337 15.77 -5.69 20.11
C ALA A 337 15.44 -6.75 21.18
N SER A 338 16.29 -6.92 22.19
CA SER A 338 16.04 -7.90 23.25
C SER A 338 14.84 -7.57 24.12
N ARG A 339 14.52 -6.27 24.27
CA ARG A 339 13.42 -5.76 25.11
C ARG A 339 12.09 -5.61 24.37
N ALA A 340 12.06 -5.87 23.06
CA ALA A 340 10.87 -5.71 22.25
C ALA A 340 9.72 -6.60 22.74
N THR A 341 8.51 -6.04 22.82
CA THR A 341 7.30 -6.72 23.31
C THR A 341 6.16 -6.68 22.30
N ASP A 342 5.64 -5.50 21.98
CA ASP A 342 4.38 -5.31 21.25
C ASP A 342 4.40 -4.07 20.33
N GLU A 343 5.59 -3.53 20.04
CA GLU A 343 5.79 -2.28 19.30
C GLU A 343 5.14 -2.30 17.92
N ALA A 344 5.21 -3.43 17.20
CA ALA A 344 4.60 -3.56 15.88
C ALA A 344 3.07 -3.55 15.97
N THR A 345 2.52 -4.17 17.03
CA THR A 345 1.08 -4.19 17.28
C THR A 345 0.57 -2.78 17.59
N GLN A 346 1.25 -2.04 18.48
CA GLN A 346 0.86 -0.68 18.84
C GLN A 346 0.90 0.26 17.63
N ARG A 347 1.97 0.21 16.83
CA ARG A 347 2.07 1.01 15.60
C ARG A 347 0.97 0.67 14.61
N ASN A 348 0.64 -0.62 14.44
CA ASN A 348 -0.46 -1.01 13.56
C ASN A 348 -1.82 -0.49 14.06
N LEU A 349 -2.05 -0.47 15.38
CA LEU A 349 -3.25 0.12 15.97
C LEU A 349 -3.34 1.63 15.71
N GLU A 350 -2.24 2.36 15.80
CA GLU A 350 -2.23 3.79 15.44
C GLU A 350 -2.57 4.02 13.97
N LEU A 351 -2.00 3.22 13.07
CA LEU A 351 -2.30 3.32 11.64
C LEU A 351 -3.77 3.00 11.33
N ASN A 352 -4.44 2.18 12.15
CA ASN A 352 -5.87 1.89 12.02
C ASN A 352 -6.80 3.05 12.39
N LYS A 353 -6.30 4.10 13.03
CA LYS A 353 -7.10 5.29 13.35
C LYS A 353 -7.27 6.24 12.16
N THR A 354 -6.58 5.97 11.04
CA THR A 354 -6.64 6.82 9.85
C THR A 354 -7.95 6.67 9.08
N LEU A 355 -8.38 7.72 8.39
CA LEU A 355 -9.57 7.68 7.51
C LEU A 355 -9.43 6.60 6.43
N ALA A 356 -8.24 6.42 5.87
CA ALA A 356 -7.97 5.38 4.88
C ALA A 356 -8.22 3.98 5.46
N ALA A 357 -7.81 3.72 6.71
CA ALA A 357 -8.09 2.46 7.39
C ALA A 357 -9.60 2.26 7.62
N SER A 358 -10.33 3.29 8.03
CA SER A 358 -11.79 3.20 8.19
C SER A 358 -12.53 2.93 6.88
N ILE A 359 -12.08 3.54 5.77
CA ILE A 359 -12.63 3.27 4.42
C ILE A 359 -12.32 1.83 4.00
N ASN A 360 -11.09 1.37 4.22
CA ASN A 360 -10.74 -0.03 3.96
C ASN A 360 -11.60 -0.98 4.79
N GLU A 361 -11.79 -0.71 6.08
CA GLU A 361 -12.62 -1.53 6.96
C GLU A 361 -14.06 -1.65 6.44
N LEU A 362 -14.66 -0.53 6.04
CA LEU A 362 -15.98 -0.52 5.41
C LEU A 362 -16.00 -1.37 4.13
N GLN A 363 -15.00 -1.20 3.25
CA GLN A 363 -14.89 -1.98 2.02
C GLN A 363 -14.80 -3.49 2.33
N GLN A 364 -13.96 -3.90 3.28
CA GLN A 364 -13.82 -5.31 3.64
C GLN A 364 -15.10 -5.88 4.29
N ASN A 365 -15.79 -5.09 5.12
CA ASN A 365 -17.08 -5.49 5.70
C ASN A 365 -18.16 -5.70 4.63
N LEU A 366 -18.24 -4.80 3.65
CA LEU A 366 -19.15 -4.94 2.52
C LEU A 366 -18.79 -6.18 1.70
N THR A 367 -17.53 -6.35 1.31
CA THR A 367 -17.09 -7.55 0.56
C THR A 367 -17.41 -8.84 1.31
N ASN A 368 -17.17 -8.92 2.63
CA ASN A 368 -17.50 -10.10 3.44
C ASN A 368 -19.02 -10.38 3.45
N ALA A 369 -19.83 -9.33 3.64
CA ALA A 369 -21.29 -9.46 3.61
C ALA A 369 -21.76 -10.04 2.26
N PHE A 370 -21.24 -9.49 1.16
CA PHE A 370 -21.58 -9.94 -0.18
C PHE A 370 -21.06 -11.34 -0.49
N SER A 371 -19.88 -11.74 0.01
CA SER A 371 -19.39 -13.12 -0.17
C SER A 371 -20.21 -14.17 0.58
N LYS A 372 -20.86 -13.79 1.69
CA LYS A 372 -21.75 -14.69 2.45
C LYS A 372 -23.14 -14.81 1.82
N VAL A 373 -23.61 -13.73 1.20
CA VAL A 373 -24.91 -13.69 0.50
C VAL A 373 -24.69 -14.13 -0.94
N GLY A 374 -24.69 -15.45 -1.19
CA GLY A 374 -24.51 -16.01 -2.52
C GLY A 374 -25.42 -15.41 -3.60
N ASN A 375 -25.03 -15.58 -4.87
CA ASN A 375 -25.55 -14.92 -6.08
C ASN A 375 -27.09 -14.84 -6.21
N SER A 376 -27.83 -15.74 -5.56
CA SER A 376 -29.29 -15.89 -5.69
C SER A 376 -30.15 -15.00 -4.76
N THR A 377 -29.59 -14.41 -3.69
CA THR A 377 -30.36 -13.60 -2.71
C THR A 377 -30.14 -12.09 -2.86
N ILE A 378 -29.29 -11.68 -3.81
CA ILE A 378 -28.80 -10.30 -4.00
C ILE A 378 -29.90 -9.32 -4.45
N LYS A 379 -31.04 -9.80 -4.94
CA LYS A 379 -32.11 -8.95 -5.50
C LYS A 379 -32.68 -7.92 -4.51
N ASN A 380 -32.87 -8.29 -3.23
CA ASN A 380 -33.58 -7.44 -2.25
C ASN A 380 -32.69 -6.38 -1.55
N PRO A 381 -31.43 -6.68 -1.20
CA PRO A 381 -30.51 -5.66 -0.71
C PRO A 381 -30.08 -4.67 -1.81
N LEU A 382 -29.95 -5.15 -3.05
CA LEU A 382 -29.64 -4.33 -4.23
C LEU A 382 -30.76 -3.34 -4.55
N THR A 383 -32.04 -3.77 -4.51
CA THR A 383 -33.18 -2.86 -4.69
C THR A 383 -33.29 -1.82 -3.58
N SER A 384 -32.83 -2.12 -2.36
CA SER A 384 -32.80 -1.16 -1.24
C SER A 384 -31.69 -0.10 -1.39
N LEU A 385 -30.52 -0.50 -1.90
CA LEU A 385 -29.42 0.42 -2.18
C LEU A 385 -29.72 1.28 -3.43
N LEU A 386 -30.34 0.68 -4.46
CA LEU A 386 -30.79 1.37 -5.68
C LEU A 386 -32.00 2.30 -5.45
N SER A 387 -32.89 1.98 -4.50
CA SER A 387 -34.00 2.88 -4.12
C SER A 387 -33.49 4.09 -3.35
N GLY A 388 -32.51 3.93 -2.45
CA GLY A 388 -31.83 5.05 -1.80
C GLY A 388 -31.15 6.00 -2.80
N THR A 389 -30.57 5.48 -3.88
CA THR A 389 -30.02 6.31 -4.96
C THR A 389 -31.10 6.99 -5.82
N ASN A 390 -32.27 6.36 -6.00
CA ASN A 390 -33.40 7.00 -6.67
C ASN A 390 -34.00 8.15 -5.86
N ASP A 391 -33.93 8.08 -4.53
CA ASP A 391 -34.39 9.18 -3.67
C ASP A 391 -33.37 10.34 -3.63
N ILE A 392 -32.06 10.04 -3.66
CA ILE A 392 -30.99 11.04 -3.91
C ILE A 392 -31.21 11.76 -5.25
N LEU A 393 -31.54 11.02 -6.31
CA LEU A 393 -31.81 11.60 -7.63
C LEU A 393 -33.09 12.47 -7.66
N LYS A 394 -34.08 12.20 -6.80
CA LYS A 394 -35.29 13.04 -6.68
C LYS A 394 -35.00 14.32 -5.90
N GLU A 395 -34.23 14.25 -4.83
CA GLU A 395 -33.79 15.43 -4.05
C GLU A 395 -32.85 16.33 -4.87
N PHE A 396 -31.95 15.74 -5.65
CA PHE A 396 -31.02 16.46 -6.52
C PHE A 396 -31.73 17.17 -7.69
N ASN A 397 -32.79 16.56 -8.24
CA ASN A 397 -33.66 17.21 -9.25
C ASN A 397 -34.56 18.31 -8.66
N ALA A 398 -34.71 18.38 -7.34
CA ALA A 398 -35.51 19.40 -6.65
C ALA A 398 -34.73 20.69 -6.36
N GLY A 399 -33.42 20.74 -6.65
CA GLY A 399 -32.63 21.98 -6.67
C GLY A 399 -32.35 22.62 -5.31
N SER A 400 -31.99 21.84 -4.28
CA SER A 400 -31.56 22.39 -2.99
C SER A 400 -30.13 22.96 -3.06
N GLU A 401 -29.90 24.16 -2.50
CA GLU A 401 -28.59 24.83 -2.43
C GLU A 401 -27.58 24.17 -1.44
N SER A 402 -27.92 23.00 -0.87
CA SER A 402 -27.12 22.30 0.16
C SER A 402 -26.30 21.10 -0.36
N LEU A 403 -26.17 21.01 -1.70
CA LEU A 403 -25.63 19.89 -2.49
C LEU A 403 -24.41 19.13 -1.93
N GLY A 404 -23.48 19.76 -1.22
CA GLY A 404 -22.28 19.07 -0.71
C GLY A 404 -22.52 18.22 0.56
N ALA A 405 -23.35 18.71 1.47
CA ALA A 405 -23.56 18.09 2.79
C ALA A 405 -24.67 17.02 2.74
N GLU A 406 -25.73 17.27 1.96
CA GLU A 406 -26.85 16.35 1.78
C GLU A 406 -26.41 15.06 1.07
N ILE A 407 -25.67 15.15 -0.04
CA ILE A 407 -25.22 13.97 -0.81
C ILE A 407 -24.32 13.04 0.01
N GLY A 408 -23.39 13.61 0.78
CA GLY A 408 -22.56 12.85 1.71
C GLY A 408 -23.41 12.14 2.77
N SER A 409 -24.36 12.86 3.38
CA SER A 409 -25.24 12.31 4.41
C SER A 409 -26.20 11.25 3.89
N THR A 410 -26.67 11.36 2.65
CA THR A 410 -27.65 10.42 2.05
C THR A 410 -26.97 9.19 1.47
N PHE A 411 -25.76 9.30 0.90
CA PHE A 411 -24.93 8.14 0.55
C PHE A 411 -24.51 7.36 1.81
N LEU A 412 -24.07 8.07 2.86
CA LEU A 412 -23.81 7.48 4.18
C LEU A 412 -25.07 6.86 4.79
N SER A 413 -26.24 7.49 4.63
CA SER A 413 -27.52 6.95 5.11
C SER A 413 -27.95 5.72 4.32
N ALA A 414 -27.69 5.64 3.01
CA ALA A 414 -27.98 4.46 2.19
C ALA A 414 -27.09 3.28 2.58
N ILE A 415 -25.80 3.53 2.83
CA ILE A 415 -24.88 2.53 3.39
C ILE A 415 -25.32 2.13 4.81
N ALA A 416 -25.70 3.09 5.66
CA ALA A 416 -26.16 2.81 7.02
C ALA A 416 -27.49 2.04 7.05
N LYS A 417 -28.44 2.31 6.14
CA LYS A 417 -29.70 1.58 5.98
C LYS A 417 -29.50 0.19 5.39
N PHE A 418 -28.53 0.03 4.49
CA PHE A 418 -28.11 -1.29 4.00
C PHE A 418 -27.50 -2.14 5.14
N ILE A 419 -26.64 -1.53 5.95
CA ILE A 419 -26.06 -2.13 7.16
C ILE A 419 -27.15 -2.40 8.22
N ALA A 420 -28.17 -1.54 8.36
CA ALA A 420 -29.24 -1.64 9.35
C ALA A 420 -30.49 -2.43 8.87
N GLY A 421 -30.55 -2.86 7.60
CA GLY A 421 -31.62 -3.69 7.03
C GLY A 421 -31.41 -5.18 7.29
N PRO A 422 -31.71 -6.11 6.36
CA PRO A 422 -31.40 -7.54 6.53
C PRO A 422 -29.92 -7.87 6.82
N GLY A 423 -29.01 -6.91 6.59
CA GLY A 423 -27.60 -6.97 7.02
C GLY A 423 -27.39 -6.72 8.53
N ALA A 424 -28.36 -6.14 9.25
CA ALA A 424 -28.24 -5.83 10.68
C ALA A 424 -28.03 -7.05 11.55
N ILE A 425 -28.48 -8.22 11.10
CA ILE A 425 -28.31 -9.50 11.79
C ILE A 425 -26.81 -9.84 11.94
N TYR A 426 -25.92 -9.25 11.14
CA TYR A 426 -24.47 -9.51 11.17
C TYR A 426 -23.60 -8.29 11.55
N PHE A 427 -24.13 -7.07 11.63
CA PHE A 427 -23.32 -5.83 11.71
C PHE A 427 -23.62 -4.88 12.88
N GLY A 428 -24.38 -5.33 13.89
CA GLY A 428 -24.93 -4.48 14.97
C GLY A 428 -23.95 -3.63 15.79
N VAL A 429 -22.64 -3.82 15.72
CA VAL A 429 -21.66 -3.12 16.57
C VAL A 429 -20.86 -2.03 15.84
N ILE A 430 -20.67 -2.13 14.51
CA ILE A 430 -19.73 -1.26 13.78
C ILE A 430 -20.42 0.00 13.22
N GLY A 431 -21.68 -0.12 12.77
CA GLY A 431 -22.44 1.02 12.22
C GLY A 431 -22.66 2.16 13.23
N LEU A 432 -22.77 1.82 14.52
CA LEU A 432 -22.92 2.80 15.61
C LEU A 432 -21.65 3.62 15.87
N ASN A 433 -20.46 3.01 15.73
CA ASN A 433 -19.20 3.70 15.96
C ASN A 433 -18.83 4.66 14.83
N LEU A 434 -19.15 4.31 13.58
CA LEU A 434 -19.00 5.22 12.43
C LEU A 434 -19.88 6.46 12.58
N LEU A 435 -21.13 6.30 13.01
CA LEU A 435 -22.04 7.45 13.21
C LEU A 435 -21.62 8.36 14.36
N ASN A 436 -20.98 7.82 15.40
CA ASN A 436 -20.50 8.62 16.54
C ASN A 436 -19.21 9.39 16.26
N ASN A 437 -18.30 8.88 15.41
CA ASN A 437 -17.06 9.58 15.08
C ASN A 437 -17.25 10.75 14.10
N PHE A 438 -18.34 10.76 13.33
CA PHE A 438 -18.68 11.87 12.42
C PHE A 438 -19.55 12.96 13.06
N ARG A 439 -19.99 12.77 14.32
CA ARG A 439 -20.85 13.71 15.05
C ARG A 439 -20.09 14.64 16.00
N LYS A 440 -18.75 14.61 15.99
CA LYS A 440 -17.88 15.51 16.74
C LYS A 440 -17.14 16.46 15.82
#